data_AF-A0A971VJN9-F1
#
_entry.id   AF-A0A971VJN9-F1
#
_cell.length_a   1.000
_cell.length_b   1.000
_cell.length_c   1.000
_cell.angle_alpha   90.00
_cell.angle_beta   90.00
_cell.angle_gamma   90.00
#
_symmetry.space_group_name_H-M   'P 1'
#
loop_
_entity.id
_entity.type
_entity.pdbx_description
1 polymer ?
#
loop_
_entity_poly.entity_id
_entity_poly.type
_entity_poly.pdbx_seq_one_letter_code
_entity_poly.pdbx_strand_id
1 'polypeptide(L)'
;TYHLKDGKYIAKYDYDQHPQTQGVGKSEAFVKKVVPFYNGRGPIFGAGDSQGDFNFMTEFKDTVAGLMINRIRKDDAALCTAIAIYQDEKGITLADAMKKGEIRFVSQGRDENTGHFRPFPGSIMLGKDKEGILHEKAAGWKKMLDDGTYTPNSLLNDCVKLTGKLKKYHGTKTR
;
A
#
# COMPACT_ATOMS: atom_id res chain seq x y z
N THR A 1 -16.48 3.37 -15.49
CA THR A 1 -17.92 3.63 -15.30
C THR A 1 -18.70 2.68 -16.18
N TYR A 2 -19.93 2.31 -15.84
CA TYR A 2 -20.73 1.46 -16.71
C TYR A 2 -21.30 2.28 -17.87
N HIS A 3 -21.48 1.67 -19.04
CA HIS A 3 -22.19 2.35 -20.13
C HIS A 3 -23.63 2.71 -19.68
N LEU A 4 -24.12 3.83 -20.20
CA LEU A 4 -25.51 4.25 -20.07
C LEU A 4 -26.28 3.85 -21.32
N LYS A 5 -27.43 3.22 -21.14
CA LYS A 5 -28.43 3.01 -22.19
C LYS A 5 -29.77 3.50 -21.65
N ASP A 6 -30.39 4.46 -22.34
CA ASP A 6 -31.67 5.05 -21.97
C ASP A 6 -31.70 5.59 -20.52
N GLY A 7 -30.61 6.26 -20.11
CA GLY A 7 -30.45 6.80 -18.76
C GLY A 7 -30.21 5.76 -17.65
N LYS A 8 -30.08 4.47 -18.00
CA LYS A 8 -29.81 3.37 -17.06
C LYS A 8 -28.41 2.81 -17.28
N TYR A 9 -27.70 2.53 -16.20
CA TYR A 9 -26.44 1.80 -16.28
C TYR A 9 -26.68 0.37 -16.75
N ILE A 10 -25.90 -0.09 -17.73
CA ILE A 10 -25.86 -1.49 -18.15
C ILE A 10 -24.60 -2.15 -17.59
N ALA A 11 -24.63 -3.46 -17.34
CA ALA A 11 -23.49 -4.22 -16.79
C ALA A 11 -22.34 -4.42 -17.80
N LYS A 12 -21.95 -3.38 -18.52
CA LYS A 12 -20.81 -3.32 -19.44
C LYS A 12 -19.89 -2.18 -19.02
N TYR A 13 -18.66 -2.52 -18.67
CA TYR A 13 -17.66 -1.53 -18.24
C TYR A 13 -17.18 -0.70 -19.43
N ASP A 14 -17.12 0.61 -19.25
CA ASP A 14 -16.57 1.56 -20.21
C ASP A 14 -15.08 1.77 -19.92
N TYR A 15 -14.26 1.03 -20.65
CA TYR A 15 -12.79 1.08 -20.55
C TYR A 15 -12.17 2.32 -21.19
N ASP A 16 -12.90 2.99 -22.10
CA ASP A 16 -12.43 4.20 -22.78
C ASP A 16 -12.48 5.41 -21.83
N GLN A 17 -13.56 5.49 -21.04
CA GLN A 17 -13.75 6.53 -20.03
C GLN A 17 -12.81 6.39 -18.83
N HIS A 18 -12.69 5.17 -18.29
CA HIS A 18 -11.88 4.90 -17.09
C HIS A 18 -11.24 3.50 -17.15
N PRO A 19 -9.93 3.36 -16.81
CA PRO A 19 -9.38 2.05 -16.50
C PRO A 19 -10.06 1.49 -15.23
N GLN A 20 -10.17 0.16 -15.12
CA GLN A 20 -10.72 -0.49 -13.93
C GLN A 20 -9.86 -0.14 -12.71
N THR A 21 -10.41 0.59 -11.73
CA THR A 21 -9.69 1.18 -10.59
C THR A 21 -9.34 0.15 -9.49
N GLN A 22 -8.68 -0.94 -9.86
CA GLN A 22 -8.19 -1.97 -8.95
C GLN A 22 -6.73 -2.30 -9.28
N GLY A 23 -5.88 -2.43 -8.25
CA GLY A 23 -4.44 -2.63 -8.43
C GLY A 23 -3.82 -1.48 -9.25
N VAL A 24 -3.08 -1.82 -10.30
CA VAL A 24 -2.44 -0.85 -11.21
C VAL A 24 -3.43 0.17 -11.80
N GLY A 25 -4.68 -0.21 -12.04
CA GLY A 25 -5.67 0.70 -12.61
C GLY A 25 -6.02 1.89 -11.70
N LYS A 26 -5.75 1.80 -10.38
CA LYS A 26 -5.82 2.97 -9.48
C LYS A 26 -4.73 3.99 -9.84
N SER A 27 -3.49 3.53 -9.98
CA SER A 27 -2.35 4.37 -10.37
C SER A 27 -2.58 4.97 -11.76
N GLU A 28 -3.04 4.18 -12.73
CA GLU A 28 -3.33 4.66 -14.10
C GLU A 28 -4.46 5.69 -14.13
N ALA A 29 -5.53 5.48 -13.38
CA ALA A 29 -6.61 6.45 -13.26
C ALA A 29 -6.11 7.78 -12.67
N PHE A 30 -5.28 7.72 -11.62
CA PHE A 30 -4.69 8.91 -11.00
C PHE A 30 -3.77 9.65 -11.98
N VAL A 31 -2.90 8.94 -12.70
CA VAL A 31 -2.04 9.53 -13.74
C VAL A 31 -2.86 10.20 -14.83
N LYS A 32 -3.95 9.58 -15.30
CA LYS A 32 -4.79 10.14 -16.38
C LYS A 32 -5.64 11.33 -15.92
N LYS A 33 -6.13 11.32 -14.67
CA LYS A 33 -7.19 12.24 -14.22
C LYS A 33 -6.75 13.27 -13.20
N VAL A 34 -5.66 13.04 -12.46
CA VAL A 34 -5.24 13.92 -11.36
C VAL A 34 -3.90 14.58 -11.66
N VAL A 35 -2.89 13.81 -12.03
CA VAL A 35 -1.51 14.30 -12.28
C VAL A 35 -1.42 15.52 -13.22
N PRO A 36 -2.22 15.66 -14.30
CA PRO A 36 -2.19 16.85 -15.15
C PRO A 36 -2.53 18.15 -14.43
N PHE A 37 -3.30 18.08 -13.33
CA PHE A 37 -3.63 19.24 -12.49
C PHE A 37 -2.53 19.61 -11.49
N TYR A 38 -1.47 18.81 -11.38
CA TYR A 38 -0.38 18.98 -10.42
C TYR A 38 1.00 19.06 -11.10
N ASN A 39 1.08 19.64 -12.29
CA ASN A 39 2.33 19.81 -13.05
C ASN A 39 3.11 18.49 -13.24
N GLY A 40 2.39 17.37 -13.45
CA GLY A 40 3.04 16.08 -13.63
C GLY A 40 3.48 15.39 -12.33
N ARG A 41 3.18 15.96 -11.15
CA ARG A 41 3.56 15.38 -9.85
C ARG A 41 2.60 14.29 -9.37
N GLY A 42 3.18 13.23 -8.83
CA GLY A 42 2.50 12.16 -8.12
C GLY A 42 2.07 12.58 -6.70
N PRO A 43 1.35 11.69 -6.00
CA PRO A 43 0.93 11.95 -4.63
C PRO A 43 2.14 11.91 -3.69
N ILE A 44 2.24 12.85 -2.75
CA ILE A 44 3.25 12.79 -1.68
C ILE A 44 2.92 11.74 -0.61
N PHE A 45 1.64 11.36 -0.53
CA PHE A 45 1.10 10.44 0.47
C PHE A 45 0.12 9.45 -0.18
N GLY A 46 0.39 8.16 -0.04
CA GLY A 46 -0.51 7.08 -0.44
C GLY A 46 -1.13 6.41 0.78
N ALA A 47 -2.43 6.09 0.74
CA ALA A 47 -3.09 5.35 1.82
C ALA A 47 -3.86 4.15 1.27
N GLY A 48 -3.89 3.07 2.02
CA GLY A 48 -4.55 1.83 1.62
C GLY A 48 -4.78 0.87 2.76
N ASP A 49 -5.50 -0.22 2.48
CA ASP A 49 -5.77 -1.29 3.43
C ASP A 49 -5.56 -2.69 2.81
N SER A 50 -5.27 -2.76 1.50
CA SER A 50 -5.32 -4.00 0.74
C SER A 50 -4.30 -4.10 -0.39
N GLN A 51 -4.19 -5.29 -1.00
CA GLN A 51 -3.41 -5.51 -2.23
C GLN A 51 -3.75 -4.55 -3.36
N GLY A 52 -5.02 -4.13 -3.45
CA GLY A 52 -5.48 -3.23 -4.51
C GLY A 52 -4.91 -1.82 -4.43
N ASP A 53 -4.34 -1.45 -3.28
CA ASP A 53 -3.73 -0.13 -3.02
C ASP A 53 -2.22 -0.16 -3.15
N PHE A 54 -1.62 -1.35 -3.22
CA PHE A 54 -0.17 -1.53 -3.15
C PHE A 54 0.57 -0.69 -4.18
N ASN A 55 0.22 -0.82 -5.46
CA ASN A 55 0.84 -0.05 -6.55
C ASN A 55 0.69 1.47 -6.34
N PHE A 56 -0.47 1.92 -5.84
CA PHE A 56 -0.72 3.34 -5.62
C PHE A 56 0.16 3.90 -4.49
N MET A 57 0.42 3.11 -3.46
CA MET A 57 1.26 3.51 -2.33
C MET A 57 2.76 3.44 -2.63
N THR A 58 3.20 2.68 -3.63
CA THR A 58 4.62 2.36 -3.80
C THR A 58 5.24 2.85 -5.11
N GLU A 59 4.47 2.97 -6.20
CA GLU A 59 5.05 3.18 -7.53
C GLU A 59 5.37 4.63 -7.88
N PHE A 60 4.81 5.64 -7.21
CA PHE A 60 5.06 7.05 -7.59
C PHE A 60 6.35 7.61 -7.01
N LYS A 61 7.16 8.27 -7.85
CA LYS A 61 8.43 8.91 -7.45
C LYS A 61 8.27 9.89 -6.30
N ASP A 62 7.18 10.66 -6.35
CA ASP A 62 6.87 11.71 -5.38
C ASP A 62 6.35 11.17 -4.03
N THR A 63 5.94 9.90 -3.93
CA THR A 63 5.41 9.35 -2.67
C THR A 63 6.52 9.30 -1.62
N VAL A 64 6.41 10.09 -0.57
CA VAL A 64 7.37 10.10 0.55
C VAL A 64 6.83 9.36 1.78
N ALA A 65 5.51 9.25 1.90
CA ALA A 65 4.86 8.55 3.00
C ALA A 65 3.71 7.64 2.54
N GLY A 66 3.51 6.53 3.25
CA GLY A 66 2.46 5.57 2.99
C GLY A 66 1.71 5.20 4.26
N LEU A 67 0.38 5.15 4.26
CA LEU A 67 -0.43 4.66 5.38
C LEU A 67 -1.09 3.33 5.02
N MET A 68 -0.86 2.33 5.86
CA MET A 68 -1.54 1.04 5.77
C MET A 68 -2.48 0.86 6.96
N ILE A 69 -3.79 0.78 6.69
CA ILE A 69 -4.76 0.35 7.70
C ILE A 69 -4.56 -1.14 7.95
N ASN A 70 -4.22 -1.51 9.18
CA ASN A 70 -3.75 -2.84 9.49
C ASN A 70 -4.90 -3.86 9.52
N ARG A 71 -4.96 -4.69 8.48
CA ARG A 71 -5.89 -5.83 8.36
C ARG A 71 -5.24 -7.17 8.63
N ILE A 72 -4.01 -7.17 9.16
CA ILE A 72 -3.17 -8.36 9.40
C ILE A 72 -3.13 -9.24 8.14
N ARG A 73 -2.83 -8.58 7.00
CA ARG A 73 -2.95 -9.17 5.67
C ARG A 73 -1.99 -10.35 5.49
N LYS A 74 -2.39 -11.30 4.65
CA LYS A 74 -1.60 -12.47 4.23
C LYS A 74 -1.02 -12.33 2.82
N ASP A 75 -1.39 -11.27 2.10
CA ASP A 75 -0.93 -10.97 0.75
C ASP A 75 0.31 -10.08 0.78
N ASP A 76 0.65 -9.44 -0.33
CA ASP A 76 1.90 -8.70 -0.50
C ASP A 76 1.80 -7.28 0.04
N ALA A 77 0.58 -6.73 0.17
CA ALA A 77 0.38 -5.45 0.85
C ALA A 77 0.77 -5.50 2.33
N ALA A 78 0.85 -6.69 2.95
CA ALA A 78 1.35 -6.83 4.32
C ALA A 78 2.83 -6.41 4.47
N LEU A 79 3.56 -6.29 3.36
CA LEU A 79 4.94 -5.82 3.31
C LEU A 79 5.05 -4.33 3.72
N CYS A 80 4.05 -3.51 3.37
CA CYS A 80 3.96 -2.13 3.83
C CYS A 80 3.87 -2.05 5.36
N THR A 81 3.08 -2.93 5.99
CA THR A 81 3.00 -3.03 7.46
C THR A 81 4.31 -3.53 8.05
N ALA A 82 4.96 -4.54 7.45
CA ALA A 82 6.26 -5.03 7.93
C ALA A 82 7.34 -3.93 7.92
N ILE A 83 7.40 -3.14 6.84
CA ILE A 83 8.29 -1.98 6.73
C ILE A 83 7.94 -0.91 7.77
N ALA A 84 6.65 -0.61 7.97
CA ALA A 84 6.22 0.37 8.96
C ALA A 84 6.71 0.00 10.37
N ILE A 85 6.49 -1.25 10.80
CA ILE A 85 6.93 -1.74 12.11
C ILE A 85 8.46 -1.69 12.23
N TYR A 86 9.18 -2.13 11.20
CA TYR A 86 10.64 -2.02 11.17
C TYR A 86 11.12 -0.57 11.30
N GLN A 87 10.53 0.36 10.55
CA GLN A 87 10.89 1.78 10.58
C GLN A 87 10.59 2.40 11.96
N ASP A 88 9.45 2.06 12.57
CA ASP A 88 9.09 2.52 13.91
C ASP A 88 10.10 2.01 14.97
N GLU A 89 10.43 0.71 14.96
CA GLU A 89 11.39 0.11 15.90
C GLU A 89 12.82 0.67 15.75
N LYS A 90 13.21 1.04 14.53
CA LYS A 90 14.50 1.66 14.25
C LYS A 90 14.50 3.18 14.43
N GLY A 91 13.38 3.78 14.81
CA GLY A 91 13.25 5.23 14.97
C GLY A 91 13.45 6.01 13.66
N ILE A 92 13.19 5.40 12.50
CA ILE A 92 13.37 6.02 11.19
C ILE A 92 12.29 7.08 11.00
N THR A 93 12.71 8.34 10.91
CA THR A 93 11.80 9.47 10.64
C THR A 93 11.46 9.56 9.14
N LEU A 94 10.47 10.37 8.79
CA LEU A 94 10.20 10.72 7.39
C LEU A 94 11.44 11.30 6.70
N ALA A 95 12.17 12.18 7.38
CA ALA A 95 13.38 12.81 6.84
C ALA A 95 14.49 11.77 6.58
N ASP A 96 14.65 10.78 7.46
CA ASP A 96 15.65 9.72 7.27
C ASP A 96 15.31 8.80 6.11
N ALA A 97 14.03 8.42 5.98
CA ALA A 97 13.56 7.66 4.83
C ALA A 97 13.78 8.43 3.51
N MET A 98 13.41 9.72 3.48
CA MET A 98 13.60 10.57 2.30
C MET A 98 15.08 10.71 1.91
N LYS A 99 16.00 10.87 2.87
CA LYS A 99 17.45 10.91 2.61
C LYS A 99 17.97 9.63 1.92
N LYS A 100 17.33 8.49 2.20
CA LYS A 100 17.64 7.18 1.58
C LYS A 100 16.85 6.91 0.29
N GLY A 101 15.99 7.83 -0.13
CA GLY A 101 15.07 7.63 -1.25
C GLY A 101 13.96 6.61 -0.96
N GLU A 102 13.69 6.31 0.31
CA GLU A 102 12.69 5.36 0.76
C GLU A 102 11.33 6.02 1.03
N ILE A 103 10.28 5.22 1.10
CA ILE A 103 8.96 5.64 1.57
C ILE A 103 8.89 5.39 3.07
N ARG A 104 8.40 6.37 3.84
CA ARG A 104 8.06 6.17 5.25
C ARG A 104 6.66 5.58 5.35
N PHE A 105 6.56 4.31 5.71
CA PHE A 105 5.27 3.67 5.95
C PHE A 105 4.84 3.82 7.40
N VAL A 106 3.57 4.11 7.64
CA VAL A 106 2.93 4.08 8.96
C VAL A 106 1.82 3.03 8.95
N SER A 107 1.68 2.30 10.05
CA SER A 107 0.64 1.29 10.21
C SER A 107 -0.39 1.76 11.23
N GLN A 108 -1.67 1.76 10.84
CA GLN A 108 -2.77 2.17 11.70
C GLN A 108 -3.60 0.96 12.14
N GLY A 109 -3.54 0.63 13.41
CA GLY A 109 -4.36 -0.43 14.01
C GLY A 109 -5.83 -0.02 14.12
N ARG A 110 -6.72 -1.01 14.12
CA ARG A 110 -8.16 -0.82 14.29
C ARG A 110 -8.78 -1.90 15.16
N ASP A 111 -9.85 -1.56 15.85
CA ASP A 111 -10.73 -2.53 16.48
C ASP A 111 -11.97 -2.70 15.60
N GLU A 112 -12.05 -3.85 14.93
CA GLU A 112 -13.14 -4.15 14.01
C GLU A 112 -14.47 -4.44 14.74
N ASN A 113 -14.44 -4.76 16.04
CA ASN A 113 -15.65 -4.99 16.82
C ASN A 113 -16.35 -3.66 17.16
N THR A 114 -15.58 -2.59 17.35
CA THR A 114 -16.11 -1.28 17.73
C THR A 114 -16.11 -0.26 16.58
N GLY A 115 -15.38 -0.52 15.50
CA GLY A 115 -15.27 0.38 14.35
C GLY A 115 -14.30 1.55 14.55
N HIS A 116 -13.44 1.51 15.58
CA HIS A 116 -12.53 2.60 15.91
C HIS A 116 -11.07 2.30 15.52
N PHE A 117 -10.32 3.36 15.23
CA PHE A 117 -8.86 3.28 15.18
C PHE A 117 -8.27 3.18 16.58
N ARG A 118 -7.10 2.54 16.64
CA ARG A 118 -6.33 2.34 17.88
C ARG A 118 -5.09 3.24 17.85
N PRO A 119 -4.60 3.73 18.99
CA PRO A 119 -3.39 4.56 19.03
C PRO A 119 -2.08 3.76 18.83
N PHE A 120 -2.18 2.55 18.30
CA PHE A 120 -1.08 1.59 18.11
C PHE A 120 -1.26 0.89 16.75
N PRO A 121 -0.20 0.30 16.17
CA PRO A 121 -0.29 -0.36 14.87
C PRO A 121 -1.05 -1.70 14.88
N GLY A 122 -1.28 -2.29 16.05
CA GLY A 122 -1.97 -3.57 16.19
C GLY A 122 -3.49 -3.46 16.09
N SER A 123 -4.12 -4.46 15.48
CA SER A 123 -5.56 -4.54 15.25
C SER A 123 -6.21 -5.68 16.03
N ILE A 124 -7.47 -5.47 16.43
CA ILE A 124 -8.37 -6.51 16.92
C ILE A 124 -9.32 -6.85 15.78
N MET A 125 -9.22 -8.06 15.25
CA MET A 125 -10.04 -8.52 14.13
C MET A 125 -11.47 -8.81 14.57
N LEU A 126 -12.43 -8.73 13.65
CA LEU A 126 -13.83 -8.96 13.96
C LEU A 126 -14.05 -10.34 14.59
N GLY A 127 -14.75 -10.37 15.73
CA GLY A 127 -15.01 -11.59 16.50
C GLY A 127 -13.78 -12.13 17.24
N LYS A 128 -12.69 -11.36 17.33
CA LYS A 128 -11.52 -11.64 18.17
C LYS A 128 -11.48 -10.67 19.33
N ASP A 129 -10.83 -11.10 20.40
CA ASP A 129 -10.55 -10.35 21.62
C ASP A 129 -9.06 -10.01 21.78
N LYS A 130 -8.20 -10.70 21.02
CA LYS A 130 -6.75 -10.50 21.01
C LYS A 130 -6.29 -9.62 19.86
N GLU A 131 -5.34 -8.75 20.18
CA GLU A 131 -4.59 -7.97 19.21
C GLU A 131 -3.66 -8.85 18.37
N GLY A 132 -3.52 -8.49 17.09
CA GLY A 132 -2.41 -8.92 16.26
C GLY A 132 -1.85 -7.76 15.44
N ILE A 133 -0.55 -7.85 15.09
CA ILE A 133 0.15 -6.80 14.34
C ILE A 133 0.52 -7.33 12.94
N LEU A 134 1.26 -8.43 12.89
CA LEU A 134 1.74 -9.04 11.64
C LEU A 134 1.20 -10.46 11.50
N HIS A 135 0.85 -10.82 10.28
CA HIS A 135 0.75 -12.23 9.90
C HIS A 135 2.16 -12.83 9.79
N GLU A 136 2.29 -14.16 9.94
CA GLU A 136 3.57 -14.88 9.86
C GLU A 136 4.40 -14.52 8.62
N LYS A 137 3.75 -14.45 7.46
CA LYS A 137 4.37 -14.01 6.20
C LYS A 137 5.02 -12.63 6.31
N ALA A 138 4.33 -11.67 6.91
CA ALA A 138 4.84 -10.30 7.09
C ALA A 138 5.93 -10.23 8.17
N ALA A 139 5.83 -11.07 9.21
CA ALA A 139 6.90 -11.24 10.19
C ALA A 139 8.18 -11.78 9.55
N GLY A 140 8.06 -12.69 8.57
CA GLY A 140 9.20 -13.18 7.78
C GLY A 140 9.93 -12.06 7.03
N TRP A 141 9.19 -11.14 6.39
CA TRP A 141 9.80 -9.98 5.74
C TRP A 141 10.41 -8.98 6.72
N LYS A 142 9.77 -8.76 7.87
CA LYS A 142 10.36 -7.92 8.92
C LYS A 142 11.71 -8.51 9.37
N LYS A 143 11.81 -9.82 9.55
CA LYS A 143 13.06 -10.49 9.89
C LYS A 143 14.17 -10.23 8.86
N MET A 144 13.83 -10.27 7.57
CA MET A 144 14.76 -9.94 6.48
C MET A 144 15.22 -8.47 6.48
N LEU A 145 14.42 -7.56 7.05
CA LEU A 145 14.83 -6.16 7.28
C LEU A 145 15.71 -6.05 8.53
N ASP A 146 15.35 -6.79 9.60
CA ASP A 146 16.06 -6.78 10.87
C ASP A 146 17.49 -7.35 10.75
N ASP A 147 17.67 -8.40 9.96
CA ASP A 147 18.98 -9.04 9.71
C ASP A 147 19.80 -8.35 8.60
N GLY A 148 19.23 -7.34 7.95
CA GLY A 148 19.89 -6.56 6.91
C GLY A 148 19.97 -7.24 5.54
N THR A 149 19.29 -8.38 5.33
CA THR A 149 19.19 -9.03 4.01
C THR A 149 18.57 -8.09 2.98
N TYR A 150 17.61 -7.26 3.40
CA TYR A 150 16.95 -6.27 2.56
C TYR A 150 16.89 -4.88 3.21
N THR A 151 16.83 -3.86 2.35
CA THR A 151 16.32 -2.52 2.72
C THR A 151 14.83 -2.45 2.39
N PRO A 152 14.07 -1.50 2.96
CA PRO A 152 12.68 -1.25 2.56
C PRO A 152 12.47 -1.18 1.04
N ASN A 153 13.34 -0.44 0.33
CA ASN A 153 13.24 -0.29 -1.11
C ASN A 153 13.57 -1.57 -1.89
N SER A 154 14.64 -2.29 -1.53
CA SER A 154 14.99 -3.53 -2.23
C SER A 154 13.96 -4.62 -1.98
N LEU A 155 13.40 -4.69 -0.76
CA LEU A 155 12.34 -5.62 -0.40
C LEU A 155 11.06 -5.37 -1.22
N LEU A 156 10.65 -4.10 -1.35
CA LEU A 156 9.52 -3.73 -2.21
C LEU A 156 9.77 -4.10 -3.67
N ASN A 157 10.96 -3.84 -4.20
CA ASN A 157 11.30 -4.15 -5.59
C ASN A 157 11.33 -5.65 -5.88
N ASP A 158 11.83 -6.46 -4.96
CA ASP A 158 11.89 -7.91 -5.10
C ASP A 158 10.60 -8.64 -4.68
N CYS A 159 9.58 -7.93 -4.20
CA CYS A 159 8.35 -8.55 -3.70
C CYS A 159 7.70 -9.49 -4.74
N VAL A 160 7.75 -9.15 -6.03
CA VAL A 160 7.21 -10.00 -7.12
C VAL A 160 7.94 -11.33 -7.21
N LYS A 161 9.27 -11.33 -7.04
CA LYS A 161 10.09 -12.55 -7.04
C LYS A 161 9.83 -13.39 -5.79
N LEU A 162 9.65 -12.73 -4.65
CA LEU A 162 9.42 -13.39 -3.35
C LEU A 162 8.04 -14.05 -3.26
N THR A 163 7.04 -13.55 -3.99
CA THR A 163 5.64 -13.97 -3.80
C THR A 163 4.99 -14.54 -5.04
N GLY A 164 5.44 -14.16 -6.24
CA GLY A 164 4.86 -14.54 -7.54
C GLY A 164 3.43 -14.06 -7.79
N LYS A 165 2.84 -13.24 -6.89
CA LYS A 165 1.41 -12.89 -6.93
C LYS A 165 1.11 -11.51 -7.53
N LEU A 166 2.05 -10.57 -7.42
CA LEU A 166 1.96 -9.25 -8.05
C LEU A 166 2.35 -9.33 -9.54
N LYS A 167 1.40 -9.73 -10.40
CA LYS A 167 1.64 -9.88 -11.85
C LYS A 167 2.01 -8.57 -12.58
N LYS A 168 1.65 -7.42 -12.01
CA LYS A 168 1.91 -6.08 -12.58
C LYS A 168 2.40 -5.15 -11.48
N TYR A 169 3.69 -5.20 -11.19
CA TYR A 169 4.36 -4.25 -10.33
C TYR A 169 5.61 -3.76 -11.03
N HIS A 170 5.73 -2.44 -11.18
CA HIS A 170 6.80 -1.85 -11.97
C HIS A 170 8.04 -1.49 -11.14
N GLY A 171 7.93 -1.58 -9.82
CA GLY A 171 8.97 -1.18 -8.88
C GLY A 171 8.59 0.06 -8.09
N THR A 172 9.26 0.24 -6.96
CA THR A 172 9.08 1.36 -6.06
C THR A 172 9.53 2.64 -6.74
N LYS A 173 8.74 3.70 -6.66
CA LYS A 173 9.08 5.04 -7.19
C LYS A 173 9.48 5.03 -8.68
N THR A 174 8.76 4.29 -9.52
CA THR A 174 9.02 4.16 -10.96
C THR A 174 8.14 5.03 -11.85
N ARG A 175 6.95 5.42 -11.38
CA ARG A 175 6.04 6.36 -12.06
C ARG A 175 6.44 7.80 -11.74
#